data_AF-A0A565ANH2-F1
#
_entry.id   AF-A0A565ANH2-F1
#
_cell.length_a   1.000
_cell.length_b   1.000
_cell.length_c   1.000
_cell.angle_alpha   90.00
_cell.angle_beta   90.00
_cell.angle_gamma   90.00
#
_symmetry.space_group_name_H-M   'P 1'
#
loop_
_entity.id
_entity.type
_entity.pdbx_description
1 polymer ?
#
loop_
_entity_poly.entity_id
_entity_poly.type
_entity_poly.pdbx_seq_one_letter_code
_entity_poly.pdbx_strand_id
1 'polypeptide(L)'
;MKAFWLPSATPQASVKTEAPDTHTVCPEGKEKLKLKTLSPIHFTEDNSEEDENKKKSSSSSSYDKTHICPSCKVTLTNTMSVIALSSCGHVFCKKCAEKFMPVDKVCLVCDKPCKDKNLVNLKKGGTGFAKHDDHLEAKDYKHLGSGSGLGLVRPVKT
;
A
#
# COMPACT_ATOMS: atom_id res chain seq x y z
N MET A 1 1.74 57.03 -26.70
CA MET A 1 2.01 56.12 -27.83
C MET A 1 1.32 54.80 -27.55
N LYS A 2 0.52 54.30 -28.51
CA LYS A 2 -0.33 53.12 -28.34
C LYS A 2 0.47 51.91 -28.81
N ALA A 3 0.87 51.03 -27.88
CA ALA A 3 1.60 49.82 -28.22
C ALA A 3 0.63 48.88 -28.96
N PHE A 4 0.73 48.83 -30.29
CA PHE A 4 -0.01 47.87 -31.10
C PHE A 4 0.64 46.50 -30.91
N TRP A 5 -0.16 45.53 -30.46
CA TRP A 5 0.22 44.13 -30.49
C TRP A 5 0.47 43.71 -31.94
N LEU A 6 1.74 43.47 -32.31
CA LEU A 6 2.10 42.88 -33.59
C LEU A 6 2.10 41.34 -33.43
N PRO A 7 1.23 40.60 -34.15
CA PRO A 7 1.19 39.14 -34.12
C PRO A 7 2.52 38.47 -34.53
N SER A 8 3.41 39.20 -35.19
CA SER A 8 4.73 38.75 -35.64
C SER A 8 5.83 38.87 -34.57
N ALA A 9 5.56 39.54 -33.44
CA ALA A 9 6.48 39.70 -32.32
C ALA A 9 6.13 38.82 -31.11
N THR A 10 5.24 37.85 -31.27
CA THR A 10 5.03 36.82 -30.25
C THR A 10 6.25 35.90 -30.22
N PRO A 11 6.94 35.73 -29.08
CA PRO A 11 7.92 34.66 -28.95
C PRO A 11 7.22 33.35 -29.32
N GLN A 12 7.80 32.58 -30.26
CA GLN A 12 7.24 31.30 -30.69
C GLN A 12 6.82 30.52 -29.45
N ALA A 13 5.53 30.18 -29.35
CA ALA A 13 4.95 29.57 -28.17
C ALA A 13 5.82 28.40 -27.71
N SER A 14 6.33 28.51 -26.48
CA SER A 14 7.19 27.53 -25.86
C SER A 14 6.57 26.14 -25.94
N VAL A 15 7.32 25.22 -26.55
CA VAL A 15 7.19 23.74 -26.53
C VAL A 15 5.84 23.20 -26.08
N LYS A 16 5.11 22.56 -27.01
CA LYS A 16 3.90 21.78 -26.73
C LYS A 16 4.17 20.83 -25.56
N THR A 17 3.71 21.18 -24.36
CA THR A 17 3.72 20.28 -23.22
C THR A 17 2.69 19.21 -23.45
N GLU A 18 3.10 17.94 -23.39
CA GLU A 18 2.18 16.82 -23.49
C GLU A 18 1.18 16.89 -22.33
N ALA A 19 -0.08 16.56 -22.62
CA ALA A 19 -1.12 16.54 -21.59
C ALA A 19 -0.71 15.59 -20.46
N PRO A 20 -0.84 15.99 -19.19
CA PRO A 20 -0.53 15.11 -18.07
C PRO A 20 -1.42 13.87 -18.15
N ASP A 21 -0.83 12.71 -17.84
CA ASP A 21 -1.57 11.46 -17.83
C ASP A 21 -2.69 11.54 -16.78
N THR A 22 -3.93 11.35 -17.22
CA THR A 22 -5.14 11.36 -16.37
C THR A 22 -5.29 10.11 -15.50
N HIS A 23 -4.46 9.07 -15.72
CA HIS A 23 -4.56 7.83 -14.97
C HIS A 23 -3.86 7.94 -13.61
N THR A 24 -4.56 7.53 -12.56
CA THR A 24 -3.96 7.31 -11.25
C THR A 24 -2.99 6.13 -11.32
N VAL A 25 -1.72 6.37 -11.03
CA VAL A 25 -0.67 5.34 -11.03
C VAL A 25 -0.25 4.97 -9.62
N CYS A 26 0.14 3.71 -9.41
CA CYS A 26 0.74 3.26 -8.17
C CYS A 26 2.12 3.93 -7.99
N PRO A 27 2.41 4.57 -6.85
CA PRO A 27 3.69 5.26 -6.61
C PRO A 27 4.90 4.31 -6.67
N GLU A 28 4.72 3.05 -6.25
CA GLU A 28 5.79 2.05 -6.24
C GLU A 28 5.92 1.30 -7.57
N GLY A 29 4.79 0.87 -8.16
CA GLY A 29 4.79 -0.01 -9.34
C GLY A 29 4.65 0.70 -10.69
N LYS A 30 4.30 1.99 -10.71
CA LYS A 30 3.89 2.74 -11.92
C LYS A 30 2.75 2.07 -12.71
N GLU A 31 2.04 1.13 -12.10
CA GLU A 31 0.90 0.45 -12.70
C GLU A 31 -0.34 1.36 -12.66
N LYS A 32 -1.20 1.24 -13.67
CA LYS A 32 -2.47 1.99 -13.75
C LYS A 32 -3.45 1.42 -12.73
N LEU A 33 -3.75 2.19 -11.69
CA LEU A 33 -4.74 1.83 -10.67
C LEU A 33 -6.14 2.20 -11.16
N LYS A 34 -7.08 1.24 -11.04
CA LYS A 34 -8.51 1.49 -11.25
C LYS A 34 -9.21 1.25 -9.91
N LEU A 35 -10.18 2.09 -9.55
CA LEU A 35 -10.91 1.93 -8.29
C LEU A 35 -11.56 0.53 -8.13
N LYS A 36 -11.99 -0.07 -9.25
CA LYS A 36 -12.57 -1.42 -9.28
C LYS A 36 -11.58 -2.54 -8.95
N THR A 37 -10.27 -2.29 -9.05
CA THR A 37 -9.23 -3.29 -8.75
C THR A 37 -8.69 -3.16 -7.34
N LEU A 38 -9.13 -2.14 -6.58
CA LEU A 38 -8.74 -1.94 -5.19
C LEU A 38 -9.74 -2.68 -4.28
N SER A 39 -9.21 -3.52 -3.40
CA SER A 39 -9.98 -4.14 -2.32
C SER A 39 -9.50 -3.60 -0.98
N PRO A 40 -10.40 -3.27 -0.05
CA PRO A 40 -10.00 -2.90 1.31
C PRO A 40 -9.30 -4.09 1.97
N ILE A 41 -8.30 -3.81 2.80
CA ILE A 41 -7.57 -4.82 3.56
C ILE A 41 -7.81 -4.55 5.05
N HIS A 42 -8.21 -5.59 5.77
CA HIS A 42 -8.53 -5.56 7.20
C HIS A 42 -7.60 -6.52 7.95
N PHE A 43 -6.68 -5.94 8.72
CA PHE A 43 -5.89 -6.69 9.68
C PHE A 43 -6.65 -6.82 10.99
N THR A 44 -6.57 -7.99 11.63
CA THR A 44 -7.14 -8.20 12.95
C THR A 44 -6.10 -7.78 13.99
N GLU A 45 -6.47 -6.87 14.88
CA GLU A 45 -5.60 -6.40 15.98
C GLU A 45 -5.70 -7.37 17.17
N ASP A 46 -4.58 -7.58 17.86
CA ASP A 46 -4.58 -8.33 19.12
C ASP A 46 -5.02 -7.41 20.26
N ASN A 47 -6.14 -7.73 20.90
CA ASN A 47 -6.67 -6.96 22.02
C ASN A 47 -6.17 -7.50 23.38
N SER A 48 -5.36 -8.56 23.40
CA SER A 48 -4.94 -9.22 24.65
C SER A 48 -4.03 -8.37 25.55
N GLU A 49 -3.54 -7.23 25.06
CA GLU A 49 -2.69 -6.30 25.79
C GLU A 49 -3.44 -5.05 26.30
N GLU A 50 -4.73 -4.89 25.97
CA GLU A 50 -5.46 -3.63 26.21
C GLU A 50 -6.15 -3.54 27.58
N ASP A 51 -6.26 -4.63 28.36
CA ASP A 51 -6.96 -4.58 29.66
C ASP A 51 -6.11 -3.95 30.80
N GLU A 52 -4.80 -3.82 30.65
CA GLU A 52 -3.92 -3.23 31.68
C GLU A 52 -3.53 -1.75 31.41
N ASN A 53 -3.72 -1.24 30.19
CA ASN A 53 -3.22 0.09 29.80
C ASN A 53 -4.26 1.01 29.14
N LYS A 54 -5.55 0.83 29.45
CA LYS A 54 -6.64 1.71 28.99
C LYS A 54 -6.66 3.13 29.60
N LYS A 55 -5.57 3.55 30.24
CA LYS A 55 -5.40 4.88 30.85
C LYS A 55 -4.00 5.43 30.61
N LYS A 56 -3.57 5.61 29.36
CA LYS A 56 -2.65 6.70 28.98
C LYS A 56 -2.46 6.73 27.47
N SER A 57 -2.51 7.94 26.93
CA SER A 57 -2.14 8.32 25.57
C SER A 57 -3.17 8.08 24.46
N SER A 58 -4.03 9.09 24.31
CA SER A 58 -4.63 9.54 23.05
C SER A 58 -3.58 9.98 22.01
N SER A 59 -2.47 9.26 21.88
CA SER A 59 -1.34 9.60 21.01
C SER A 59 -0.43 8.41 20.65
N SER A 60 -0.93 7.17 20.67
CA SER A 60 -0.12 6.03 20.23
C SER A 60 -0.02 6.00 18.70
N SER A 61 1.21 6.09 18.22
CA SER A 61 1.59 5.81 16.85
C SER A 61 0.96 4.51 16.37
N SER A 62 0.29 4.53 15.21
CA SER A 62 -0.28 3.33 14.54
C SER A 62 0.75 2.22 14.24
N TYR A 63 2.02 2.40 14.62
CA TYR A 63 3.14 1.50 14.40
C TYR A 63 3.31 0.44 15.50
N ASP A 64 2.68 0.61 16.68
CA ASP A 64 2.85 -0.30 17.82
C ASP A 64 1.74 -1.35 17.96
N LYS A 65 0.78 -1.38 17.01
CA LYS A 65 -0.32 -2.34 17.06
C LYS A 65 0.14 -3.70 16.54
N THR A 66 0.00 -4.72 17.37
CA THR A 66 0.26 -6.11 16.97
C THR A 66 -0.94 -6.64 16.17
N HIS A 67 -0.67 -7.16 14.98
CA HIS A 67 -1.68 -7.78 14.13
C HIS A 67 -1.60 -9.29 14.25
N ILE A 68 -2.74 -9.97 14.27
CA ILE A 68 -2.86 -11.41 14.44
C ILE A 68 -3.64 -12.08 13.32
N CYS A 69 -3.32 -13.35 13.07
CA CYS A 69 -4.14 -14.20 12.21
C CYS A 69 -5.43 -14.61 12.94
N PRO A 70 -6.63 -14.46 12.34
CA PRO A 70 -7.90 -14.81 12.99
C PRO A 70 -8.04 -16.31 13.31
N SER A 71 -7.36 -17.17 12.55
CA SER A 71 -7.48 -18.62 12.65
C SER A 71 -6.52 -19.23 13.67
N CYS A 72 -5.23 -18.89 13.59
CA CYS A 72 -4.21 -19.47 14.48
C CYS A 72 -3.82 -18.56 15.65
N LYS A 73 -4.33 -17.33 15.71
CA LYS A 73 -3.96 -16.29 16.70
C LYS A 73 -2.46 -16.01 16.78
N VAL A 74 -1.70 -16.36 15.74
CA VAL A 74 -0.27 -16.05 15.64
C VAL A 74 -0.11 -14.61 15.17
N THR A 75 0.79 -13.87 15.81
CA THR A 75 1.18 -12.51 15.41
C THR A 75 1.79 -12.50 14.02
N LEU A 76 1.23 -11.68 13.13
CA LEU A 76 1.70 -11.49 11.77
C LEU A 76 2.94 -10.61 11.79
N THR A 77 4.05 -11.15 11.30
CA THR A 77 5.33 -10.43 11.18
C THR A 77 5.71 -10.25 9.71
N ASN A 78 6.57 -9.26 9.40
CA ASN A 78 6.99 -8.93 8.02
C ASN A 78 7.71 -10.10 7.31
N THR A 79 8.26 -11.06 8.07
CA THR A 79 8.92 -12.25 7.50
C THR A 79 7.93 -13.32 7.03
N MET A 80 6.68 -13.29 7.50
CA MET A 80 5.66 -14.29 7.21
C MET A 80 4.96 -14.01 5.88
N SER A 81 4.61 -15.08 5.17
CA SER A 81 3.72 -14.97 4.02
C SER A 81 2.27 -14.91 4.50
N VAL A 82 1.58 -13.87 4.05
CA VAL A 82 0.19 -13.59 4.39
C VAL A 82 -0.66 -13.51 3.14
N ILE A 83 -1.92 -13.91 3.26
CA ILE A 83 -2.89 -13.96 2.18
C ILE A 83 -4.06 -13.07 2.55
N ALA A 84 -4.42 -12.15 1.65
CA ALA A 84 -5.60 -11.32 1.77
C ALA A 84 -6.72 -11.86 0.88
N LEU A 85 -7.95 -11.81 1.37
CA LEU A 85 -9.13 -12.18 0.59
C LEU A 85 -9.68 -10.98 -0.17
N SER A 86 -9.72 -11.04 -1.49
CA SER A 86 -10.25 -9.94 -2.32
C SER A 86 -11.74 -9.67 -2.08
N SER A 87 -12.51 -10.67 -1.65
CA SER A 87 -13.96 -10.56 -1.41
C SER A 87 -14.33 -9.79 -0.14
N CYS A 88 -13.52 -9.89 0.92
CA CYS A 88 -13.85 -9.34 2.24
C CYS A 88 -12.72 -8.53 2.88
N GLY A 89 -11.49 -8.61 2.36
CA GLY A 89 -10.34 -7.87 2.85
C GLY A 89 -9.60 -8.49 4.03
N HIS A 90 -10.12 -9.56 4.65
CA HIS A 90 -9.47 -10.17 5.81
C HIS A 90 -8.15 -10.84 5.45
N VAL A 91 -7.15 -10.65 6.31
CA VAL A 91 -5.79 -11.19 6.15
C VAL A 91 -5.58 -12.42 7.02
N PHE A 92 -5.01 -13.47 6.44
CA PHE A 92 -4.69 -14.73 7.10
C PHE A 92 -3.23 -15.12 6.89
N CYS A 93 -2.74 -15.97 7.79
CA CYS A 93 -1.47 -16.65 7.59
C CYS A 93 -1.56 -17.59 6.36
N LYS A 94 -0.49 -17.70 5.55
CA LYS A 94 -0.48 -18.59 4.36
C LYS A 94 -0.93 -20.02 4.68
N LYS A 95 -0.39 -20.60 5.77
CA LYS A 95 -0.74 -21.96 6.23
C LYS A 95 -2.22 -22.11 6.57
N CYS A 96 -2.85 -21.06 7.07
CA CYS A 96 -4.24 -21.04 7.49
C CYS A 96 -5.14 -20.93 6.25
N ALA A 97 -4.81 -19.98 5.37
CA ALA A 97 -5.55 -19.76 4.14
C ALA A 97 -5.55 -20.99 3.22
N GLU A 98 -4.41 -21.67 3.06
CA GLU A 98 -4.30 -22.88 2.23
C GLU A 98 -5.04 -24.09 2.82
N LYS A 99 -5.23 -24.14 4.14
CA LYS A 99 -5.92 -25.26 4.80
C LYS A 99 -7.43 -25.09 4.86
N PHE A 100 -7.91 -23.90 5.26
CA PHE A 100 -9.32 -23.68 5.56
C PHE A 100 -10.10 -23.18 4.34
N MET A 101 -9.53 -22.28 3.54
CA MET A 101 -10.27 -21.64 2.44
C MET A 101 -10.71 -22.61 1.34
N PRO A 102 -9.91 -23.63 0.93
CA PRO A 102 -10.35 -24.60 -0.09
C PRO A 102 -11.47 -25.53 0.39
N VAL A 103 -11.51 -25.81 1.69
CA VAL A 103 -12.48 -26.74 2.31
C VAL A 103 -13.79 -26.02 2.57
N ASP A 104 -13.75 -24.92 3.32
CA ASP A 104 -14.95 -24.25 3.81
C ASP A 104 -15.53 -23.29 2.76
N LYS A 105 -14.70 -22.78 1.84
CA LYS A 105 -15.08 -21.79 0.79
C LYS A 105 -15.80 -20.56 1.34
N VAL A 106 -15.59 -20.26 2.61
CA VAL A 106 -16.12 -19.10 3.33
C VAL A 106 -15.00 -18.44 4.14
N CYS A 107 -15.15 -17.15 4.41
CA CYS A 107 -14.23 -16.43 5.28
C CYS A 107 -14.56 -16.74 6.75
N LEU A 108 -13.57 -17.18 7.53
CA LEU A 108 -13.74 -17.54 8.95
C LEU A 108 -14.11 -16.36 9.89
N VAL A 109 -14.11 -15.12 9.40
CA VAL A 109 -14.39 -13.92 10.21
C VAL A 109 -15.76 -13.32 9.90
N CYS A 110 -16.22 -13.40 8.66
CA CYS A 110 -17.45 -12.73 8.21
C CYS A 110 -18.37 -13.61 7.37
N ASP A 111 -18.08 -14.91 7.28
CA ASP A 111 -18.86 -15.94 6.59
C ASP A 111 -19.15 -15.65 5.11
N LYS A 112 -18.47 -14.67 4.51
CA LYS A 112 -18.63 -14.33 3.10
C LYS A 112 -18.04 -15.45 2.22
N PRO A 113 -18.71 -15.82 1.11
CA PRO A 113 -18.23 -16.85 0.21
C PRO A 113 -16.91 -16.42 -0.44
N CYS A 114 -15.94 -17.31 -0.41
CA CYS A 114 -14.59 -17.10 -0.94
C CYS A 114 -14.22 -18.23 -1.88
N LYS A 115 -13.76 -17.88 -3.08
CA LYS A 115 -13.24 -18.84 -4.07
C LYS A 115 -11.73 -18.82 -4.05
N ASP A 116 -11.11 -19.88 -4.56
CA ASP A 116 -9.65 -19.99 -4.66
C ASP A 116 -9.02 -18.81 -5.43
N LYS A 117 -9.76 -18.25 -6.41
CA LYS A 117 -9.36 -17.09 -7.21
C LYS A 117 -9.29 -15.78 -6.41
N ASN A 118 -9.94 -15.72 -5.24
CA ASN A 118 -9.99 -14.52 -4.42
C ASN A 118 -8.84 -14.47 -3.41
N LEU A 119 -7.96 -15.48 -3.37
CA LEU A 119 -6.78 -15.48 -2.52
C LEU A 119 -5.68 -14.67 -3.19
N VAL A 120 -5.36 -13.53 -2.58
CA VAL A 120 -4.28 -12.65 -3.02
C VAL A 120 -3.09 -12.86 -2.09
N ASN A 121 -2.03 -13.48 -2.62
CA ASN A 121 -0.76 -13.59 -1.90
C ASN A 121 -0.12 -12.21 -1.82
N LEU A 122 0.05 -11.70 -0.59
CA LEU A 122 0.78 -10.46 -0.40
C LEU A 122 2.27 -10.75 -0.53
N LYS A 123 2.94 -9.94 -1.34
CA LYS A 123 4.38 -10.03 -1.50
C LYS A 123 5.07 -9.52 -0.24
N LYS A 124 6.16 -10.17 0.15
CA LYS A 124 6.97 -9.79 1.31
C LYS A 124 8.27 -9.14 0.86
N GLY A 125 8.78 -8.20 1.66
CA GLY A 125 10.09 -7.60 1.41
C GLY A 125 11.22 -8.55 1.78
N GLY A 126 12.35 -8.45 1.09
CA GLY A 126 13.59 -9.14 1.48
C GLY A 126 14.17 -8.55 2.76
N THR A 127 14.51 -9.41 3.73
CA THR A 127 15.23 -8.98 4.93
C THR A 127 16.74 -9.12 4.71
N GLY A 128 17.41 -8.02 4.38
CA GLY A 128 18.86 -7.76 4.54
C GLY A 128 19.91 -8.66 3.85
N PHE A 129 19.69 -9.97 3.72
CA PHE A 129 20.72 -10.95 3.35
C PHE A 129 20.20 -12.13 2.52
N ALA A 130 18.88 -12.33 2.42
CA ALA A 130 18.27 -13.37 1.59
C ALA A 130 17.35 -12.73 0.54
N LYS A 131 17.61 -13.02 -0.74
CA LYS A 131 16.75 -12.59 -1.84
C LYS A 131 15.40 -13.31 -1.70
N HIS A 132 14.37 -12.57 -1.32
CA HIS A 132 12.98 -13.01 -1.30
C HIS A 132 12.17 -12.05 -2.16
N ASP A 133 11.39 -12.59 -3.10
CA ASP A 133 10.60 -11.84 -4.10
C ASP A 133 11.44 -10.84 -4.91
N ASP A 134 11.81 -11.22 -6.14
CA ASP A 134 12.79 -10.52 -6.99
C ASP A 134 12.44 -9.08 -7.41
N HIS A 135 11.28 -8.56 -7.04
CA HIS A 135 10.72 -7.30 -7.57
C HIS A 135 10.07 -6.38 -6.51
N LEU A 136 10.43 -6.53 -5.22
CA LEU A 136 10.08 -5.54 -4.20
C LEU A 136 11.24 -4.59 -3.94
N GLU A 137 11.15 -3.38 -4.50
CA GLU A 137 11.98 -2.25 -4.12
C GLU A 137 11.09 -1.28 -3.33
N ALA A 138 11.44 -0.99 -2.08
CA ALA A 138 10.83 0.11 -1.34
C ALA A 138 11.63 1.39 -1.66
N LYS A 139 10.99 2.38 -2.29
CA LYS A 139 11.61 3.69 -2.52
C LYS A 139 10.97 4.72 -1.61
N ASP A 140 11.68 5.11 -0.56
CA ASP A 140 11.22 6.20 0.31
C ASP A 140 11.12 7.50 -0.49
N TYR A 141 9.88 7.93 -0.76
CA TYR A 141 9.60 9.24 -1.32
C TYR A 141 9.47 10.25 -0.19
N LYS A 142 10.62 10.75 0.29
CA LYS A 142 10.64 11.83 1.27
C LYS A 142 10.37 13.14 0.55
N HIS A 143 9.15 13.67 0.70
CA HIS A 143 8.89 15.07 0.38
C HIS A 143 9.80 15.92 1.29
N LEU A 144 10.91 16.43 0.76
CA LEU A 144 11.64 17.51 1.42
C LEU A 144 10.63 18.67 1.56
N GLY A 145 10.40 19.07 2.81
CA GLY A 145 9.25 19.87 3.22
C GLY A 145 8.97 21.09 2.34
N SER A 146 7.69 21.44 2.25
CA SER A 146 7.21 22.65 1.58
C SER A 146 7.82 23.87 2.27
N GLY A 147 8.93 24.38 1.72
CA GLY A 147 9.68 25.49 2.32
C GLY A 147 11.18 25.52 1.96
N SER A 148 11.76 24.41 1.51
CA SER A 148 13.21 24.35 1.19
C SER A 148 13.56 24.71 -0.26
N GLY A 149 12.58 25.02 -1.12
CA GLY A 149 12.81 25.31 -2.54
C GLY A 149 13.24 24.11 -3.41
N LEU A 150 13.31 22.90 -2.83
CA LEU A 150 13.83 21.68 -3.47
C LEU A 150 12.75 20.59 -3.65
N GLY A 151 11.49 20.99 -3.87
CA GLY A 151 10.31 20.10 -3.84
C GLY A 151 10.26 18.99 -4.90
N LEU A 152 11.23 18.91 -5.81
CA LEU A 152 11.29 17.88 -6.86
C LEU A 152 12.69 17.26 -7.02
N VAL A 153 13.63 17.52 -6.11
CA VAL A 153 15.00 17.04 -6.27
C VAL A 153 15.14 15.66 -5.65
N ARG A 154 15.37 14.65 -6.48
CA ARG A 154 15.78 13.32 -6.04
C ARG A 154 17.07 13.47 -5.21
N PRO A 155 17.18 12.90 -4.00
CA PRO A 155 18.47 12.84 -3.33
C PRO A 155 19.45 12.08 -4.22
N VAL A 156 20.60 12.70 -4.48
CA VAL A 156 21.72 12.07 -5.20
C VAL A 156 22.15 10.85 -4.39
N LYS A 157 22.27 9.69 -5.06
CA LYS A 157 22.84 8.48 -4.47
C LYS A 157 24.32 8.75 -4.15
N THR A 158 24.66 8.78 -2.86
CA THR A 158 26.02 8.55 -2.37
C THR A 158 26.26 7.06 -2.20
#